data_AF-A0A1H8CVW3-F1
#
_entry.id   AF-A0A1H8CVW3-F1
#
_cell.length_a   1.000
_cell.length_b   1.000
_cell.length_c   1.000
_cell.angle_alpha   90.00
_cell.angle_beta   90.00
_cell.angle_gamma   90.00
#
_symmetry.space_group_name_H-M   'P 1'
#
loop_
_entity.id
_entity.type
_entity.pdbx_description
1 polymer ?
#
loop_
_entity_poly.entity_id
_entity_poly.type
_entity_poly.pdbx_seq_one_letter_code
_entity_poly.pdbx_strand_id
1 'polypeptide(L)' 'MGSKSHERENLEGVLKNSLELEEDLMRTYLITAERVHENDELKERLQNFAEGNAKRSKQLLDELKKH' A
#
# COMPACT_ATOMS: atom_id res chain seq x y z
N MET A 1 -2.11 29.38 19.80
CA MET A 1 -2.77 28.07 19.65
C MET A 1 -2.92 27.82 18.15
N GLY A 2 -2.16 26.89 17.55
CA GLY A 2 -2.17 26.68 16.10
C GLY A 2 -1.39 25.44 15.60
N SER A 3 -0.49 24.85 16.40
CA SER A 3 0.39 23.75 15.95
C SER A 3 -0.33 22.42 15.67
N LYS A 4 -1.30 22.04 16.51
CA LYS A 4 -1.84 20.67 16.53
C LYS A 4 -2.82 20.32 15.40
N SER A 5 -3.35 21.29 14.64
CA SER A 5 -4.23 21.00 13.49
C SER A 5 -3.41 20.76 12.23
N HIS A 6 -2.41 21.61 11.97
CA HIS A 6 -1.51 21.44 10.82
C HIS A 6 -0.65 20.18 10.92
N GLU A 7 -0.21 19.78 12.11
CA GLU A 7 0.52 18.51 12.30
C GLU A 7 -0.35 17.28 11.97
N ARG A 8 -1.66 17.32 12.30
CA ARG A 8 -2.60 16.23 11.99
C ARG A 8 -2.96 16.17 10.52
N GLU A 9 -3.20 17.31 9.88
CA GLU A 9 -3.46 17.41 8.44
C GLU A 9 -2.26 16.90 7.61
N ASN A 10 -1.04 17.15 8.08
CA ASN A 10 0.18 16.64 7.44
C ASN A 10 0.30 15.11 7.60
N LEU A 11 0.06 14.59 8.80
CA LEU A 11 0.12 13.13 9.04
C LEU A 11 -0.94 12.37 8.23
N GLU A 12 -2.17 12.86 8.19
CA GLU A 12 -3.23 12.26 7.38
C GLU A 12 -2.87 12.24 5.89
N GLY A 13 -2.28 13.33 5.39
CA GLY A 13 -1.75 13.41 4.03
C GLY A 13 -0.66 12.37 3.75
N VAL A 14 0.28 12.17 4.68
CA VAL A 14 1.32 11.14 4.55
C VAL A 14 0.71 9.73 4.51
N LEU A 15 -0.28 9.45 5.36
CA LEU A 15 -0.94 8.15 5.41
C LEU A 15 -1.77 7.86 4.14
N LYS A 16 -2.47 8.86 3.60
CA LYS A 16 -3.20 8.75 2.33
C LYS A 16 -2.25 8.51 1.15
N ASN A 17 -1.18 9.28 1.05
CA ASN A 17 -0.17 9.08 0.00
C ASN A 17 0.48 7.69 0.10
N SER A 18 0.76 7.23 1.32
CA SER A 18 1.30 5.87 1.54
C SER A 18 0.31 4.79 1.12
N LEU A 19 -0.98 4.98 1.38
CA LEU A 19 -2.03 4.04 0.97
C LEU A 19 -2.11 3.91 -0.54
N GLU A 20 -2.09 5.04 -1.27
CA GLU A 20 -2.08 5.05 -2.73
C GLU A 20 -0.85 4.31 -3.29
N LEU A 21 0.33 4.55 -2.73
CA LEU A 21 1.57 3.85 -3.13
C LEU A 21 1.49 2.34 -2.90
N GLU A 22 0.94 1.89 -1.77
CA GLU A 22 0.76 0.46 -1.49
C GLU A 22 -0.20 -0.19 -2.50
N GLU A 23 -1.32 0.47 -2.83
CA GLU A 23 -2.27 -0.05 -3.81
C GLU A 23 -1.70 -0.09 -5.24
N ASP A 24 -0.92 0.93 -5.64
CA ASP A 24 -0.26 0.99 -6.94
C ASP A 24 0.80 -0.11 -7.08
N LEU A 25 1.59 -0.35 -6.04
CA LEU A 25 2.57 -1.44 -6.01
C LEU A 25 1.87 -2.81 -6.07
N MET A 26 0.80 -2.99 -5.30
CA MET A 26 -0.01 -4.22 -5.33
C MET A 26 -0.49 -4.52 -6.74
N ARG A 27 -1.11 -3.53 -7.41
CA ARG A 27 -1.61 -3.69 -8.78
C ARG A 27 -0.46 -4.00 -9.75
N THR A 28 0.67 -3.33 -9.60
CA THR A 28 1.87 -3.56 -10.42
C THR A 28 2.37 -5.00 -10.30
N TYR A 29 2.49 -5.52 -9.08
CA TYR A 29 2.97 -6.88 -8.86
C TYR A 29 1.99 -7.94 -9.35
N LEU A 30 0.68 -7.75 -9.18
CA LEU A 30 -0.33 -8.67 -9.72
C LEU A 30 -0.27 -8.74 -11.25
N ILE A 31 -0.28 -7.58 -11.93
CA ILE A 31 -0.18 -7.51 -13.41
C ILE A 31 1.14 -8.13 -13.89
N THR A 32 2.23 -7.90 -13.16
CA THR A 32 3.54 -8.47 -13.52
C THR A 32 3.54 -9.98 -13.33
N ALA A 33 2.96 -10.50 -12.25
CA ALA A 33 2.85 -11.93 -11.99
C ALA A 33 2.04 -12.65 -13.08
N GLU A 34 0.97 -12.03 -13.60
CA GLU A 34 0.17 -12.56 -14.70
C GLU A 34 0.96 -12.71 -16.01
N ARG A 35 1.97 -11.85 -16.23
CA ARG A 35 2.84 -11.86 -17.42
C ARG A 35 4.03 -12.81 -17.30
N VAL A 36 4.31 -13.34 -16.11
CA VAL A 36 5.37 -14.31 -15.88
C VAL A 36 4.84 -15.71 -16.20
N HIS A 37 5.30 -16.30 -17.31
CA HIS A 37 4.82 -17.61 -17.79
C HIS A 37 5.81 -18.76 -17.57
N GLU A 38 7.12 -18.47 -17.51
CA GLU A 38 8.18 -19.50 -17.47
C GLU A 38 8.92 -19.56 -16.13
N ASN A 39 8.44 -18.84 -15.12
CA ASN A 39 9.10 -18.74 -13.82
C ASN A 39 8.08 -18.68 -12.69
N ASP A 40 7.59 -19.86 -12.29
CA ASP A 40 6.58 -20.01 -11.23
C ASP A 40 7.06 -19.44 -9.89
N GLU A 41 8.35 -19.58 -9.58
CA GLU A 41 8.93 -19.04 -8.34
C GLU A 41 8.88 -17.50 -8.31
N LEU A 42 9.20 -16.84 -9.43
CA LEU A 42 9.09 -15.39 -9.52
C LEU A 42 7.62 -14.93 -9.47
N LYS A 43 6.72 -15.66 -10.12
CA LYS A 43 5.28 -15.39 -10.07
C LYS A 43 4.76 -15.46 -8.64
N GLU A 44 5.11 -16.50 -7.89
CA GLU A 44 4.75 -16.67 -6.48
C GLU A 44 5.30 -15.52 -5.62
N ARG A 45 6.58 -15.15 -5.81
CA ARG A 45 7.16 -14.00 -5.09
C ARG A 45 6.43 -12.70 -5.37
N LEU A 46 6.04 -12.44 -6.63
CA LEU A 46 5.27 -11.25 -6.99
C LEU A 46 3.88 -11.24 -6.35
N GLN A 47 3.21 -12.39 -6.29
CA GLN A 47 1.93 -12.53 -5.58
C GLN A 47 2.10 -12.27 -4.08
N ASN A 48 3.15 -12.83 -3.46
CA ASN A 48 3.48 -12.58 -2.06
C ASN A 48 3.76 -11.10 -1.77
N PHE A 49 4.43 -10.37 -2.68
CA PHE A 49 4.59 -8.93 -2.54
C PHE A 49 3.25 -8.20 -2.57
N ALA A 50 2.37 -8.54 -3.52
CA ALA A 50 1.02 -7.95 -3.62
C ALA A 50 0.17 -8.22 -2.36
N GLU A 51 0.21 -9.42 -1.80
CA GLU A 51 -0.45 -9.74 -0.53
C GLU A 51 0.10 -8.91 0.63
N GLY A 52 1.42 -8.71 0.66
CA GLY A 52 2.08 -7.82 1.61
C GLY A 52 1.60 -6.38 1.50
N ASN A 53 1.46 -5.85 0.27
CA ASN A 53 0.89 -4.54 0.01
C ASN A 53 -0.57 -4.46 0.51
N ALA A 54 -1.41 -5.45 0.19
CA ALA A 54 -2.80 -5.50 0.64
C ALA A 54 -2.93 -5.44 2.17
N LYS A 55 -2.07 -6.16 2.89
CA LYS A 55 -2.01 -6.12 4.36
C LYS A 55 -1.67 -4.72 4.87
N ARG A 56 -0.70 -4.04 4.28
CA ARG A 56 -0.31 -2.67 4.66
C ARG A 56 -1.38 -1.65 4.32
N SER A 57 -2.02 -1.76 3.15
CA SER A 57 -3.17 -0.92 2.77
C SER A 57 -4.30 -1.03 3.81
N LYS A 58 -4.61 -2.25 4.28
CA LYS A 58 -5.60 -2.44 5.35
C LYS A 58 -5.18 -1.75 6.65
N GLN A 59 -3.92 -1.89 7.06
CA GLN A 59 -3.41 -1.23 8.26
C GLN A 59 -3.48 0.30 8.14
N LEU A 60 -3.11 0.87 6.99
CA LEU A 60 -3.19 2.30 6.73
C LEU A 60 -4.64 2.81 6.74
N LEU A 61 -5.57 2.06 6.15
CA LEU A 61 -7.01 2.37 6.21
C LEU A 61 -7.53 2.33 7.64
N ASP A 62 -7.10 1.37 8.44
CA ASP A 62 -7.50 1.27 9.85
C ASP A 62 -6.95 2.43 10.68
N GLU A 63 -5.73 2.93 10.40
CA GLU A 63 -5.20 4.15 11.03
C GLU A 63 -5.91 5.43 10.56
N LEU A 64 -6.20 5.56 9.25
CA LEU A 64 -6.95 6.69 8.71
C LEU A 64 -8.37 6.80 9.27
N LYS A 65 -8.99 5.68 9.70
CA LYS A 65 -10.31 5.69 10.36
C LYS A 65 -10.26 6.14 11.83
N LYS A 66 -9.09 6.12 12.47
CA LYS A 66 -8.91 6.51 13.87
C LYS A 66 -8.63 8.00 14.05
N HIS A 67 -8.35 8.71 12.96
CA HIS A 67 -8.03 10.13 12.92
C HIS A 67 -9.15 10.94 12.25
#